data_AF-A0A7W1QXW3-F1
#
_entry.id   AF-A0A7W1QXW3-F1
#
_cell.length_a   1.000
_cell.length_b   1.000
_cell.length_c   1.000
_cell.angle_alpha   90.00
_cell.angle_beta   90.00
_cell.angle_gamma   90.00
#
_symmetry.space_group_name_H-M   'P 1'
#
loop_
_entity.id
_entity.type
_entity.pdbx_description
1 polymer ?
#
loop_
_entity_poly.entity_id
_entity_poly.type
_entity_poly.pdbx_seq_one_letter_code
_entity_poly.pdbx_strand_id
1 'polypeptide(L)'
;MNQPVSSLRCPQCNLLNFASEPFCKRCKINLQETRYAGEANTVNINISFPTGVQPRINAQQNGVGANTPQFAQMPPVDYAPTSEYQLQNQIGFEQWQQANVPVNTRSYPPPPAGYPMQSPTVWRRGGELVIHRYAGTLPDRCVKCNEYISDYSSGAYIKQKYRWHNPLVYIALISPLIYVILSLVLSQRVEVDIPLCRRHLEARKSTGNYLLGGGVAAMIAIFFFGSFGYIGFAFLISFAALIGLTLGYEYSYKPLQISKIENDYVYLKNANNEYLSGLPNC
;
A
#
# COMPACT_ATOMS: atom_id res chain seq x y z
N MET A 1 -24.79 -22.69 -25.93
CA MET A 1 -25.18 -21.68 -24.92
C MET A 1 -23.91 -21.23 -24.22
N ASN A 2 -23.42 -20.01 -24.49
CA ASN A 2 -22.16 -19.52 -23.93
C ASN A 2 -22.36 -19.18 -22.45
N GLN A 3 -21.52 -19.74 -21.58
CA GLN A 3 -21.56 -19.39 -20.17
C GLN A 3 -21.13 -17.92 -19.97
N PRO A 4 -21.84 -17.15 -19.14
CA PRO A 4 -21.45 -15.77 -18.87
C PRO A 4 -20.14 -15.76 -18.08
N VAL A 5 -19.08 -15.18 -18.67
CA VAL A 5 -17.85 -14.89 -17.94
C VAL A 5 -18.13 -13.83 -16.87
N SER A 6 -17.76 -14.10 -15.61
CA SER A 6 -18.05 -13.22 -14.47
C SER A 6 -17.07 -12.04 -14.35
N SER A 7 -15.92 -12.09 -15.04
CA SER A 7 -14.87 -11.07 -14.94
C SER A 7 -14.12 -10.86 -16.26
N LEU A 8 -13.59 -9.65 -16.45
CA LEU A 8 -12.82 -9.23 -17.64
C LEU A 8 -11.56 -8.47 -17.21
N ARG A 9 -10.43 -8.68 -17.89
CA ARG A 9 -9.21 -7.89 -17.69
C ARG A 9 -9.16 -6.72 -18.66
N CYS A 10 -8.81 -5.54 -18.16
CA CYS A 10 -8.53 -4.38 -19.00
C CYS A 10 -7.22 -4.60 -19.77
N PRO A 11 -7.19 -4.52 -21.12
CA PRO A 11 -5.98 -4.77 -21.90
C PRO A 11 -4.90 -3.70 -21.69
N GLN A 12 -5.26 -2.49 -21.26
CA GLN A 12 -4.31 -1.39 -21.06
C GLN A 12 -3.60 -1.44 -19.71
N CYS A 13 -4.30 -1.80 -18.63
CA CYS A 13 -3.75 -1.75 -17.27
C CYS A 13 -3.84 -3.06 -16.48
N ASN A 14 -4.32 -4.12 -17.12
CA ASN A 14 -4.46 -5.47 -16.56
C ASN A 14 -5.34 -5.57 -15.28
N LEU A 15 -6.18 -4.56 -15.03
CA LEU A 15 -7.10 -4.55 -13.89
C LEU A 15 -8.29 -5.48 -14.16
N LEU A 16 -8.64 -6.33 -13.20
CA LEU A 16 -9.83 -7.16 -13.24
C LEU A 16 -11.08 -6.28 -12.99
N ASN A 17 -12.04 -6.30 -13.90
CA ASN A 17 -13.33 -5.62 -13.79
C ASN A 17 -14.47 -6.65 -13.85
N PHE A 18 -15.63 -6.30 -13.33
CA PHE A 18 -16.83 -7.12 -13.46
C PHE A 18 -17.34 -7.09 -14.90
N ALA A 19 -17.86 -8.22 -15.40
CA ALA A 19 -18.34 -8.30 -16.77
C ALA A 19 -19.54 -7.37 -17.08
N SER A 20 -20.21 -6.87 -16.05
CA SER A 20 -21.30 -5.89 -16.16
C SER A 20 -20.81 -4.44 -16.32
N GLU A 21 -19.53 -4.13 -16.08
CA GLU A 21 -19.02 -2.76 -16.23
C GLU A 21 -18.54 -2.50 -17.67
N PRO A 22 -19.10 -1.49 -18.37
CA PRO A 22 -18.72 -1.18 -19.74
C PRO A 22 -17.36 -0.46 -19.83
N PHE A 23 -16.88 0.15 -18.73
CA PHE A 23 -15.62 0.90 -18.71
C PHE A 23 -14.67 0.41 -17.62
N CYS A 24 -13.37 0.41 -17.90
CA CYS A 24 -12.36 0.11 -16.89
C CYS A 24 -12.34 1.17 -15.78
N LYS A 25 -12.40 0.77 -14.50
CA LYS A 25 -12.38 1.73 -13.36
C LYS A 25 -11.19 2.68 -13.36
N ARG A 26 -10.02 2.18 -13.76
CA ARG A 26 -8.75 2.92 -13.78
C ARG A 26 -8.58 3.77 -15.04
N CYS A 27 -8.60 3.16 -16.22
CA CYS A 27 -8.27 3.82 -17.49
C CYS A 27 -9.46 4.44 -18.22
N LYS A 28 -10.70 4.15 -17.79
CA LYS A 28 -11.94 4.61 -18.43
C LYS A 28 -12.15 4.18 -19.88
N ILE A 29 -11.36 3.25 -20.41
CA ILE A 29 -11.57 2.67 -21.75
C ILE A 29 -12.78 1.72 -21.77
N ASN A 30 -13.44 1.63 -22.93
CA ASN A 30 -14.58 0.75 -23.16
C ASN A 30 -14.09 -0.71 -23.27
N LEU A 31 -14.61 -1.59 -22.41
CA LEU A 31 -14.24 -3.00 -22.34
C LEU A 31 -15.10 -3.91 -23.25
N GLN A 32 -16.22 -3.40 -23.78
CA GLN A 32 -17.10 -4.18 -24.65
C GLN A 32 -16.53 -4.32 -26.06
N GLU A 33 -15.95 -3.25 -26.62
CA GLU A 33 -15.29 -3.30 -27.94
C GLU A 33 -14.14 -4.31 -27.98
N THR A 34 -13.42 -4.45 -26.87
CA THR A 34 -12.31 -5.40 -26.76
C THR A 34 -12.75 -6.87 -26.71
N ARG A 35 -14.02 -7.17 -26.39
CA ARG A 35 -14.53 -8.55 -26.47
C ARG A 35 -14.62 -9.03 -27.92
N TYR A 36 -15.10 -8.17 -28.81
CA TYR A 36 -15.31 -8.52 -30.22
C TYR A 36 -14.00 -8.62 -31.01
N ALA A 37 -12.96 -7.90 -30.59
CA ALA A 37 -11.64 -8.00 -31.20
C ALA A 37 -10.90 -9.30 -30.84
N GLY A 38 -11.24 -9.94 -29.71
CA GLY A 38 -10.59 -11.17 -29.24
C GLY A 38 -11.09 -12.46 -29.90
N GLU A 39 -12.37 -12.52 -30.30
CA GLU A 39 -12.94 -13.71 -30.95
C GLU A 39 -12.50 -13.90 -32.41
N ALA A 40 -11.98 -12.86 -33.08
CA ALA A 40 -11.47 -12.97 -34.45
C ALA A 40 -10.04 -13.57 -34.53
N ASN A 41 -9.35 -13.75 -33.40
CA ASN A 41 -7.97 -14.24 -33.32
C ASN A 41 -7.84 -15.48 -32.43
N THR A 42 -8.75 -16.45 -32.55
CA THR A 42 -8.47 -17.81 -32.06
C THR A 42 -7.40 -18.44 -32.93
N VAL A 43 -6.13 -18.21 -32.57
CA VAL A 43 -5.01 -19.02 -33.04
C VAL A 43 -5.31 -20.46 -32.61
N ASN A 44 -5.51 -21.34 -33.59
CA ASN A 44 -5.76 -22.75 -33.39
C ASN A 44 -4.45 -23.40 -32.91
N ILE A 45 -4.21 -23.37 -31.59
CA ILE A 45 -3.05 -24.06 -31.00
C ILE A 45 -3.38 -25.55 -31.02
N ASN A 46 -2.86 -26.25 -32.02
CA ASN A 46 -2.96 -27.69 -32.13
C ASN A 46 -2.05 -28.33 -31.08
N ILE A 47 -2.56 -28.50 -29.85
CA ILE A 47 -1.86 -29.20 -28.79
C ILE A 47 -2.09 -30.70 -29.02
N SER A 48 -1.13 -31.34 -29.69
CA SER A 48 -1.05 -32.79 -29.76
C SER A 48 -0.69 -33.34 -28.38
N PHE A 49 -1.67 -33.93 -27.69
CA PHE A 49 -1.45 -34.69 -26.47
C PHE A 49 -0.85 -36.05 -26.81
N PRO A 50 0.17 -36.53 -26.10
CA PRO A 50 0.59 -37.93 -26.20
C PRO A 50 -0.57 -38.84 -25.75
N THR A 51 -0.95 -39.75 -26.63
CA THR A 51 -1.93 -40.81 -26.41
C THR A 51 -1.58 -41.61 -25.15
N GLY A 52 -2.45 -41.62 -24.14
CA GLY A 52 -2.22 -42.53 -23.02
C GLY A 52 -3.02 -42.37 -21.72
N VAL A 53 -4.01 -41.49 -21.58
CA VAL A 53 -4.85 -41.47 -20.37
C VAL A 53 -6.29 -41.12 -20.73
N GLN A 54 -7.19 -42.11 -20.71
CA GLN A 54 -8.63 -41.85 -20.75
C GLN A 54 -9.17 -41.64 -19.33
N PRO A 55 -9.82 -40.51 -19.03
CA PRO A 55 -10.60 -40.38 -17.80
C PRO A 55 -11.91 -41.17 -17.94
N ARG A 56 -12.12 -42.15 -17.05
CA ARG A 56 -13.42 -42.78 -16.82
C ARG A 56 -14.38 -41.75 -16.22
N ILE A 57 -15.35 -41.30 -17.00
CA ILE A 57 -16.50 -40.53 -16.51
C ILE A 57 -17.70 -41.48 -16.45
N ASN A 58 -17.98 -42.01 -15.25
CA ASN A 58 -19.24 -42.72 -14.99
C ASN A 58 -20.32 -41.67 -14.67
N ALA A 59 -21.17 -41.38 -15.65
CA ALA A 59 -22.40 -40.64 -15.44
C ALA A 59 -23.52 -41.63 -15.04
N GLN A 60 -23.79 -41.75 -13.75
CA GLN A 60 -25.05 -42.32 -13.28
C GLN A 60 -26.08 -41.19 -13.13
N GLN A 61 -27.03 -41.14 -14.05
CA GLN A 61 -28.29 -40.43 -13.89
C GLN A 61 -29.16 -41.21 -12.91
N ASN A 62 -29.60 -40.59 -11.82
CA ASN A 62 -30.71 -41.10 -11.01
C ASN A 62 -31.61 -39.95 -10.54
N GLY A 63 -32.85 -39.99 -11.05
CA GLY A 63 -34.11 -39.86 -10.31
C GLY A 63 -34.28 -38.71 -9.33
N VAL A 64 -35.10 -37.73 -9.74
CA VAL A 64 -35.75 -36.76 -8.85
C VAL A 64 -36.83 -37.47 -8.03
N GLY A 65 -36.62 -37.58 -6.73
CA GLY A 65 -37.62 -38.02 -5.75
C GLY A 65 -37.55 -37.14 -4.52
N ALA A 66 -38.58 -36.33 -4.31
CA ALA A 66 -38.73 -35.47 -3.15
C ALA A 66 -38.96 -36.32 -1.90
N ASN A 67 -37.95 -36.40 -1.01
CA ASN A 67 -38.12 -36.83 0.37
C ASN A 67 -37.10 -36.07 1.23
N THR A 68 -37.62 -35.36 2.23
CA THR A 68 -36.86 -34.64 3.26
C THR A 68 -36.00 -35.63 4.05
N PRO A 69 -34.66 -35.50 4.08
CA PRO A 69 -33.84 -36.39 4.88
C PRO A 69 -33.91 -36.01 6.36
N GLN A 70 -34.32 -36.96 7.19
CA GLN A 70 -34.06 -36.91 8.63
C GLN A 70 -32.55 -37.01 8.84
N PHE A 71 -31.98 -36.00 9.50
CA PHE A 71 -30.57 -35.99 9.91
C PHE A 71 -30.35 -37.04 11.00
N ALA A 72 -30.01 -38.26 10.60
CA ALA A 72 -29.38 -39.22 11.49
C ALA A 72 -28.03 -38.64 11.93
N GLN A 73 -27.83 -38.52 13.24
CA GLN A 73 -26.59 -38.09 13.85
C GLN A 73 -25.48 -39.07 13.43
N MET A 74 -24.59 -38.63 12.54
CA MET A 74 -23.38 -39.39 12.23
C MET A 74 -22.46 -39.36 13.46
N PRO A 75 -21.88 -40.49 13.86
CA PRO A 75 -20.88 -40.51 14.92
C PRO A 75 -19.66 -39.66 14.51
N PRO A 76 -18.96 -39.03 15.47
CA PRO A 76 -17.79 -38.23 15.18
C PRO A 76 -16.74 -39.11 14.50
N VAL A 77 -16.42 -38.78 13.24
CA VAL A 77 -15.34 -39.44 12.51
C VAL A 77 -14.06 -38.74 12.94
N ASP A 78 -13.26 -39.40 13.78
CA ASP A 78 -11.90 -38.99 14.13
C ASP A 78 -11.02 -39.07 12.88
N TYR A 79 -11.05 -38.02 12.07
CA TYR A 79 -10.17 -37.87 10.93
C TYR A 79 -8.80 -37.43 11.44
N ALA A 80 -7.97 -38.40 11.84
CA ALA A 80 -6.54 -38.17 11.95
C ALA A 80 -6.02 -37.91 10.52
N PRO A 81 -5.53 -36.70 10.19
CA PRO A 81 -5.01 -36.42 8.86
C PRO A 81 -3.81 -37.33 8.61
N THR A 82 -3.94 -38.22 7.63
CA THR A 82 -2.81 -39.06 7.21
C THR A 82 -1.73 -38.15 6.61
N SER A 83 -0.47 -38.44 6.90
CA SER A 83 0.70 -37.66 6.45
C SER A 83 0.74 -37.44 4.93
N GLU A 84 0.13 -38.37 4.19
CA GLU A 84 0.01 -38.32 2.73
C GLU A 84 -0.89 -37.17 2.24
N TYR A 85 -1.97 -36.87 2.96
CA TYR A 85 -2.87 -35.76 2.63
C TYR A 85 -2.23 -34.38 2.88
N GLN A 86 -1.31 -34.30 3.85
CA GLN A 86 -0.56 -33.07 4.10
C GLN A 86 0.47 -32.80 3.00
N LEU A 87 1.17 -33.84 2.52
CA LEU A 87 2.18 -33.68 1.47
C LEU A 87 1.56 -33.22 0.14
N GLN A 88 0.40 -33.78 -0.23
CA GLN A 88 -0.25 -33.44 -1.50
C GLN A 88 -0.82 -32.00 -1.50
N ASN A 89 -1.33 -31.53 -0.36
CA ASN A 89 -1.74 -30.13 -0.20
C ASN A 89 -0.54 -29.17 -0.23
N GLN A 90 0.62 -29.59 0.26
CA GLN A 90 1.84 -28.79 0.22
C GLN A 90 2.35 -28.62 -1.22
N ILE A 91 2.41 -29.71 -1.98
CA ILE A 91 2.86 -29.70 -3.39
C ILE A 91 1.90 -28.86 -4.25
N GLY A 92 0.58 -29.02 -4.05
CA GLY A 92 -0.42 -28.22 -4.77
C GLY A 92 -0.32 -26.72 -4.48
N PHE A 93 0.01 -26.35 -3.23
CA PHE A 93 0.18 -24.95 -2.84
C PHE A 93 1.45 -24.32 -3.46
N GLU A 94 2.56 -25.06 -3.48
CA GLU A 94 3.81 -24.63 -4.13
C GLU A 94 3.62 -24.48 -5.64
N GLN A 95 2.93 -25.41 -6.29
CA GLN A 95 2.67 -25.36 -7.71
C GLN A 95 1.74 -24.19 -8.10
N TRP A 96 0.74 -23.89 -7.26
CA TRP A 96 -0.13 -22.72 -7.46
C TRP A 96 0.60 -21.39 -7.23
N GLN A 97 1.50 -21.33 -6.26
CA GLN A 97 2.38 -20.16 -6.06
C GLN A 97 3.28 -19.93 -7.28
N GLN A 98 3.88 -20.99 -7.85
CA GLN A 98 4.69 -20.86 -9.05
C GLN A 98 3.88 -20.43 -10.29
N ALA A 99 2.63 -20.90 -10.42
CA ALA A 99 1.78 -20.58 -11.56
C ALA A 99 1.16 -19.17 -11.51
N ASN A 100 0.99 -18.57 -10.32
CA ASN A 100 0.31 -17.29 -10.14
C ASN A 100 1.18 -16.15 -9.62
N VAL A 101 2.49 -16.34 -9.44
CA VAL A 101 3.41 -15.20 -9.35
C VAL A 101 3.38 -14.49 -10.70
N PRO A 102 2.90 -13.23 -10.79
CA PRO A 102 2.95 -12.50 -12.04
C PRO A 102 4.41 -12.40 -12.48
N VAL A 103 4.76 -13.10 -13.55
CA VAL A 103 6.02 -12.95 -14.29
C VAL A 103 5.99 -11.59 -14.98
N ASN A 104 6.04 -10.53 -14.17
CA ASN A 104 6.33 -9.19 -14.61
C ASN A 104 7.38 -8.55 -13.69
N THR A 105 8.35 -9.37 -13.27
CA THR A 105 9.68 -8.90 -12.91
C THR A 105 10.46 -8.66 -14.21
N ARG A 106 9.98 -7.77 -15.08
CA ARG A 106 10.92 -7.09 -15.97
C ARG A 106 11.75 -6.24 -15.02
N SER A 107 12.91 -6.76 -14.62
CA SER A 107 13.99 -5.99 -14.05
C SER A 107 14.40 -4.98 -15.11
N TYR A 108 13.69 -3.86 -15.14
CA TYR A 108 14.14 -2.72 -15.93
C TYR A 108 15.52 -2.35 -15.38
N PRO A 109 16.57 -2.36 -16.20
CA PRO A 109 17.86 -1.89 -15.75
C PRO A 109 17.65 -0.48 -15.19
N PRO A 110 18.21 -0.17 -14.01
CA PRO A 110 18.04 1.13 -13.41
C PRO A 110 18.44 2.19 -14.44
N PRO A 111 17.65 3.26 -14.63
CA PRO A 111 18.04 4.33 -15.52
C PRO A 111 19.41 4.84 -15.06
N PRO A 112 20.37 5.03 -15.99
CA PRO A 112 21.74 5.37 -15.62
C PRO A 112 21.80 6.56 -14.67
N ALA A 113 22.79 6.56 -13.77
CA ALA A 113 23.00 7.66 -12.84
C ALA A 113 23.14 8.98 -13.65
N GLY A 114 22.25 9.95 -13.40
CA GLY A 114 22.23 11.23 -14.12
C GLY A 114 21.11 11.40 -15.16
N TYR A 115 20.23 10.42 -15.36
CA TYR A 115 19.06 10.65 -16.22
C TYR A 115 18.09 11.66 -15.58
N PRO A 116 17.64 12.70 -16.32
CA PRO A 116 16.71 13.68 -15.78
C PRO A 116 15.39 13.00 -15.43
N MET A 117 14.88 13.26 -14.22
CA MET A 117 13.55 12.80 -13.83
C MET A 117 12.51 13.58 -14.63
N GLN A 118 11.99 12.99 -15.70
CA GLN A 118 10.89 13.60 -16.45
C GLN A 118 9.57 13.30 -15.75
N SER A 119 9.26 14.07 -14.70
CA SER A 119 7.90 14.18 -14.20
C SER A 119 7.43 15.61 -14.48
N PRO A 120 6.51 15.82 -15.44
CA PRO A 120 6.04 17.16 -15.79
C PRO A 120 5.32 17.87 -14.63
N THR A 121 5.04 17.15 -13.54
CA THR A 121 4.28 17.62 -12.39
C THR A 121 5.11 17.78 -11.12
N VAL A 122 6.43 17.57 -11.19
CA VAL A 122 7.34 17.66 -10.05
C VAL A 122 8.58 18.45 -10.44
N TRP A 123 8.89 19.50 -9.70
CA TRP A 123 10.08 20.33 -9.90
C TRP A 123 10.66 20.75 -8.56
N ARG A 124 11.83 21.36 -8.59
CA ARG A 124 12.45 21.97 -7.42
C ARG A 124 12.32 23.49 -7.48
N ARG A 125 12.23 24.11 -6.30
CA ARG A 125 12.36 25.55 -6.11
C ARG A 125 13.33 25.80 -4.96
N GLY A 126 14.60 26.06 -5.27
CA GLY A 126 15.66 26.14 -4.27
C GLY A 126 15.84 24.80 -3.55
N GLY A 127 15.72 24.80 -2.22
CA GLY A 127 15.78 23.59 -1.38
C GLY A 127 14.42 22.91 -1.15
N GLU A 128 13.37 23.33 -1.85
CA GLU A 128 12.03 22.79 -1.73
C GLU A 128 11.66 21.94 -2.95
N LEU A 129 11.00 20.82 -2.67
CA LEU A 129 10.34 19.96 -3.64
C LEU A 129 8.93 20.50 -3.85
N VAL A 130 8.57 20.79 -5.10
CA VAL A 130 7.24 21.31 -5.45
C VAL A 130 6.51 20.26 -6.26
N ILE A 131 5.30 19.93 -5.82
CA ILE A 131 4.42 18.99 -6.51
C ILE A 131 3.06 19.63 -6.75
N HIS A 132 2.42 19.23 -7.84
CA HIS A 132 1.01 19.56 -8.05
C HIS A 132 0.11 18.73 -7.12
N ARG A 133 -0.89 19.36 -6.50
CA ARG A 133 -1.78 18.77 -5.48
C ARG A 133 -2.48 17.50 -5.96
N TYR A 134 -2.77 17.43 -7.26
CA TYR A 134 -3.44 16.30 -7.90
C TYR A 134 -2.47 15.33 -8.60
N ALA A 135 -1.18 15.66 -8.67
CA ALA A 135 -0.16 14.76 -9.19
C ALA A 135 0.38 13.91 -8.03
N GLY A 136 -0.24 12.76 -7.84
CA GLY A 136 -0.05 11.94 -6.64
C GLY A 136 1.28 11.19 -6.54
N THR A 137 2.12 11.18 -7.58
CA THR A 137 3.28 10.28 -7.65
C THR A 137 4.59 11.02 -7.87
N LEU A 138 5.48 10.89 -6.90
CA LEU A 138 6.88 11.27 -7.00
C LEU A 138 7.65 10.27 -7.88
N PRO A 139 8.75 10.68 -8.54
CA PRO A 139 9.66 9.78 -9.25
C PRO A 139 10.11 8.59 -8.40
N ASP A 140 10.35 7.44 -9.04
CA ASP A 140 10.70 6.14 -8.43
C ASP A 140 12.12 6.11 -7.84
N ARG A 141 12.46 7.11 -7.05
CA ARG A 141 13.70 7.24 -6.31
C ARG A 141 13.42 7.63 -4.88
N CYS A 142 14.20 7.08 -3.96
CA CYS A 142 14.09 7.38 -2.55
C CYS A 142 14.34 8.88 -2.31
N VAL A 143 13.39 9.59 -1.71
CA VAL A 143 13.51 11.04 -1.45
C VAL A 143 14.64 11.41 -0.47
N LYS A 144 15.21 10.42 0.23
CA LYS A 144 16.27 10.60 1.24
C LYS A 144 17.68 10.27 0.78
N CYS A 145 17.87 9.32 -0.13
CA CYS A 145 19.20 8.95 -0.64
C CYS A 145 19.28 8.90 -2.17
N ASN A 146 18.21 9.27 -2.86
CA ASN A 146 18.13 9.28 -4.32
C ASN A 146 18.38 7.91 -5.00
N GLU A 147 18.35 6.83 -4.22
CA GLU A 147 18.49 5.47 -4.71
C GLU A 147 17.25 5.07 -5.52
N TYR A 148 17.45 4.41 -6.67
CA TYR A 148 16.37 3.98 -7.53
C TYR A 148 15.57 2.85 -6.89
N ILE A 149 14.24 2.92 -7.00
CA ILE A 149 13.32 1.90 -6.50
C ILE A 149 12.82 1.14 -7.73
N SER A 150 13.48 0.02 -8.04
CA SER A 150 13.14 -0.79 -9.21
C SER A 150 11.91 -1.66 -9.01
N ASP A 151 11.61 -2.01 -7.76
CA ASP A 151 10.64 -3.04 -7.40
C ASP A 151 10.21 -2.92 -5.93
N TYR A 152 9.23 -3.74 -5.53
CA TYR A 152 8.72 -3.77 -4.15
C TYR A 152 9.75 -4.28 -3.13
N SER A 153 10.82 -4.97 -3.59
CA SER A 153 11.87 -5.46 -2.71
C SER A 153 12.94 -4.39 -2.39
N SER A 154 13.20 -3.46 -3.32
CA SER A 154 14.12 -2.33 -3.13
C SER A 154 13.51 -1.14 -2.39
N GLY A 155 12.18 -0.99 -2.41
CA GLY A 155 11.50 0.10 -1.71
C GLY A 155 9.98 0.03 -1.78
N ALA A 156 9.34 1.04 -1.21
CA ALA A 156 7.88 1.17 -1.21
C ALA A 156 7.45 2.64 -1.13
N TYR A 157 6.20 2.90 -1.51
CA TYR A 157 5.56 4.20 -1.37
C TYR A 157 4.80 4.25 -0.05
N ILE A 158 5.14 5.24 0.78
CA ILE A 158 4.37 5.53 1.99
C ILE A 158 3.38 6.62 1.65
N LYS A 159 2.08 6.31 1.83
CA LYS A 159 1.03 7.32 1.80
C LYS A 159 1.16 8.24 3.01
N GLN A 160 1.44 9.51 2.77
CA GLN A 160 1.54 10.49 3.83
C GLN A 160 0.48 11.57 3.68
N LYS A 161 -0.31 11.74 4.74
CA LYS A 161 -1.31 12.80 4.85
C LYS A 161 -0.67 14.03 5.49
N TYR A 162 -0.70 15.14 4.76
CA TYR A 162 -0.28 16.42 5.26
C TYR A 162 -1.48 17.27 5.59
N ARG A 163 -1.38 17.95 6.74
CA ARG A 163 -2.30 19.00 7.14
C ARG A 163 -1.49 20.27 7.28
N TRP A 164 -1.89 21.31 6.55
CA TRP A 164 -1.30 22.62 6.67
C TRP A 164 -2.35 23.59 7.23
N HIS A 165 -1.90 24.43 8.15
CA HIS A 165 -2.71 25.48 8.75
C HIS A 165 -2.18 26.82 8.29
N ASN A 166 -3.08 27.71 7.90
CA ASN A 166 -2.71 29.09 7.62
C ASN A 166 -2.13 29.71 8.91
N PRO A 167 -0.97 30.38 8.87
CA PRO A 167 -0.37 31.00 10.05
C PRO A 167 -1.30 32.01 10.75
N LEU A 168 -2.27 32.61 10.04
CA LEU A 168 -3.29 33.47 10.64
C LEU A 168 -4.16 32.76 11.69
N VAL A 169 -4.27 31.42 11.64
CA VAL A 169 -4.99 30.63 12.65
C VAL A 169 -4.35 30.79 14.05
N TYR A 170 -3.05 31.07 14.13
CA TYR A 170 -2.37 31.27 15.42
C TYR A 170 -2.79 32.55 16.13
N ILE A 171 -3.41 33.53 15.46
CA ILE A 171 -3.97 34.71 16.12
C ILE A 171 -5.13 34.31 17.05
N ALA A 172 -5.85 33.23 16.71
CA ALA A 172 -6.98 32.75 17.51
C ALA A 172 -6.58 31.96 18.76
N LEU A 173 -5.29 31.82 19.08
CA LEU A 173 -4.82 31.13 20.28
C LEU A 173 -5.29 31.79 21.60
N ILE A 174 -5.75 33.04 21.52
CA ILE A 174 -6.37 33.79 22.63
C ILE A 174 -7.63 33.07 23.16
N SER A 175 -8.36 32.35 22.29
CA SER A 175 -9.52 31.56 22.68
C SER A 175 -9.39 30.13 22.11
N PRO A 176 -9.17 29.12 22.96
CA PRO A 176 -9.00 27.74 22.52
C PRO A 176 -10.15 27.24 21.64
N LEU A 177 -11.38 27.66 21.93
CA LEU A 177 -12.56 27.29 21.15
C LEU A 177 -12.52 27.87 19.73
N ILE A 178 -12.19 29.17 19.60
CA ILE A 178 -12.08 29.83 18.29
C ILE A 178 -10.92 29.21 17.49
N TYR A 179 -9.79 28.92 18.14
CA TYR A 179 -8.67 28.23 17.53
C TYR A 179 -9.08 26.89 16.94
N VAL A 180 -9.80 26.05 17.69
CA VAL A 180 -10.25 24.74 17.20
C VAL A 180 -11.14 24.90 15.97
N ILE A 181 -12.13 25.80 16.01
CA ILE A 181 -13.04 26.05 14.88
C ILE A 181 -12.26 26.50 13.64
N LEU A 182 -11.40 27.52 13.76
CA LEU A 182 -10.61 28.02 12.64
C LEU A 182 -9.61 26.97 12.13
N SER A 183 -9.00 26.19 13.01
CA SER A 183 -8.07 25.12 12.61
C SER A 183 -8.76 24.03 11.80
N LEU A 184 -10.05 23.76 12.05
CA LEU A 184 -10.83 22.78 11.29
C LEU A 184 -11.22 23.36 9.93
N VAL A 185 -11.77 24.57 9.90
CA VAL A 185 -12.29 25.22 8.68
C VAL A 185 -11.17 25.61 7.71
N LEU A 186 -10.07 26.19 8.21
CA LEU A 186 -8.97 26.70 7.38
C LEU A 186 -7.88 25.66 7.12
N SER A 187 -7.99 24.44 7.65
CA SER A 187 -6.99 23.42 7.36
C SER A 187 -7.11 22.89 5.95
N GLN A 188 -5.98 22.88 5.26
CA GLN A 188 -5.85 22.22 3.98
C GLN A 188 -5.23 20.84 4.18
N ARG A 189 -5.77 19.86 3.46
CA ARG A 189 -5.31 18.47 3.48
C ARG A 189 -4.81 18.08 2.10
N VAL A 190 -3.70 17.36 2.07
CA VAL A 190 -3.17 16.73 0.86
C VAL A 190 -2.57 15.37 1.22
N GLU A 191 -2.69 14.42 0.30
CA GLU A 191 -2.11 13.09 0.42
C GLU A 191 -1.05 12.93 -0.66
N VAL A 192 0.15 12.47 -0.28
CA VAL A 192 1.29 12.32 -1.17
C VAL A 192 1.89 10.94 -0.96
N ASP A 193 2.13 10.22 -2.05
CA ASP A 193 2.79 8.91 -2.02
C ASP A 193 4.31 9.12 -2.11
N ILE A 194 5.01 8.86 -1.00
CA ILE A 194 6.44 9.16 -0.86
C ILE A 194 7.29 7.90 -1.08
N PRO A 195 8.11 7.86 -2.14
CA PRO A 195 9.02 6.75 -2.40
C PRO A 195 10.18 6.76 -1.41
N LEU A 196 10.37 5.64 -0.71
CA LEU A 196 11.52 5.39 0.18
C LEU A 196 12.13 4.03 -0.11
N CYS A 197 13.47 3.94 -0.08
CA CYS A 197 14.16 2.66 -0.17
C CYS A 197 14.00 1.86 1.12
N ARG A 198 14.19 0.54 1.03
CA ARG A 198 14.02 -0.40 2.15
C ARG A 198 14.80 0.02 3.41
N ARG A 199 16.03 0.51 3.25
CA ARG A 199 16.86 0.99 4.37
C ARG A 199 16.19 2.12 5.15
N HIS A 200 15.60 3.11 4.47
CA HIS A 200 14.93 4.22 5.15
C HIS A 200 13.55 3.82 5.70
N LEU A 201 12.87 2.88 5.05
CA LEU A 201 11.62 2.30 5.55
C LEU A 201 11.85 1.54 6.86
N GLU A 202 12.86 0.67 6.89
CA GLU A 202 13.23 -0.13 8.04
C GLU A 202 13.74 0.76 9.18
N ALA A 203 14.60 1.74 8.89
CA ALA A 203 15.10 2.68 9.89
C ALA A 203 13.97 3.49 10.55
N ARG A 204 12.96 3.89 9.77
CA ARG A 204 11.77 4.55 10.30
C ARG A 204 11.01 3.61 11.24
N LYS A 205 10.70 2.38 10.78
CA LYS A 205 9.93 1.40 11.56
C LYS A 205 10.64 1.02 12.86
N SER A 206 11.93 0.72 12.80
CA SER A 206 12.70 0.31 13.98
C SER A 206 12.81 1.45 14.99
N THR A 207 13.11 2.66 14.54
CA THR A 207 13.24 3.83 15.42
C THR A 207 11.92 4.17 16.12
N GLY A 208 10.79 4.10 15.41
CA GLY A 208 9.46 4.29 16.01
C GLY A 208 9.17 3.24 17.10
N ASN A 209 9.50 1.98 16.82
CA ASN A 209 9.30 0.88 17.77
C ASN A 209 10.18 1.03 19.03
N TYR A 210 11.44 1.43 18.88
CA TYR A 210 12.34 1.64 20.03
C TYR A 210 11.89 2.81 20.90
N LEU A 211 11.45 3.93 20.30
CA LEU A 211 10.97 5.08 21.06
C LEU A 211 9.66 4.77 21.82
N LEU A 212 8.70 4.14 21.13
CA LEU A 212 7.43 3.76 21.76
C LEU A 212 7.65 2.69 22.84
N GLY A 213 8.37 1.61 22.50
CA GLY A 213 8.64 0.50 23.42
C GLY A 213 9.47 0.91 24.62
N GLY A 214 10.54 1.69 24.42
CA GLY A 214 11.38 2.22 25.48
C GLY A 214 10.61 3.18 26.41
N GLY A 215 9.78 4.06 25.83
CA GLY A 215 8.95 4.97 26.61
C GLY A 215 7.90 4.26 27.47
N VAL A 216 7.22 3.25 26.93
CA VAL A 216 6.26 2.43 27.68
C VAL A 216 6.95 1.60 28.77
N ALA A 217 8.10 0.98 28.46
CA ALA A 217 8.87 0.23 29.45
C ALA A 217 9.34 1.12 30.61
N ALA A 218 9.77 2.36 30.32
CA ALA A 218 10.13 3.34 31.34
C ALA A 218 8.94 3.72 32.24
N MET A 219 7.75 3.91 31.66
CA MET A 219 6.52 4.16 32.43
C MET A 219 6.20 3.00 33.39
N ILE A 220 6.31 1.76 32.92
CA ILE A 220 6.08 0.56 33.74
C ILE A 220 7.11 0.49 34.88
N ALA A 221 8.40 0.72 34.59
CA ALA A 221 9.44 0.71 35.60
C ALA A 221 9.19 1.78 36.70
N ILE A 222 8.77 2.99 36.33
CA ILE A 222 8.47 4.06 37.28
C ILE A 222 7.26 3.72 38.15
N PHE A 223 6.28 3.01 37.59
CA PHE A 223 5.11 2.57 38.36
C PHE A 223 5.47 1.53 39.43
N PHE A 224 6.31 0.54 39.11
CA PHE A 224 6.66 -0.54 40.04
C PHE A 224 7.79 -0.18 41.02
N PHE A 225 8.75 0.66 40.59
CA PHE A 225 9.92 1.01 41.39
C PHE A 225 9.89 2.45 41.93
N GLY A 226 8.83 3.21 41.64
CA GLY A 226 8.65 4.57 42.14
C GLY A 226 8.38 4.62 43.63
N SER A 227 9.00 5.58 44.32
CA SER A 227 8.73 5.83 45.75
C SER A 227 7.33 6.41 45.95
N PHE A 228 6.56 5.86 46.89
CA PHE A 228 5.14 6.18 47.14
C PHE A 228 4.82 7.67 47.29
N GLY A 229 5.76 8.49 47.74
CA GLY A 229 5.56 9.95 47.87
C GLY A 229 5.54 10.73 46.55
N TYR A 230 6.08 10.16 45.47
CA TYR A 230 6.28 10.88 44.21
C TYR A 230 5.71 10.16 42.98
N ILE A 231 5.09 8.98 43.14
CA ILE A 231 4.54 8.18 42.03
C ILE A 231 3.65 9.02 41.10
N GLY A 232 2.76 9.85 41.66
CA GLY A 232 1.85 10.68 40.86
C GLY A 232 2.58 11.69 39.97
N PHE A 233 3.54 12.44 40.52
CA PHE A 233 4.31 13.41 39.75
C PHE A 233 5.28 12.75 38.76
N ALA A 234 5.94 11.67 39.16
CA ALA A 234 6.82 10.90 38.29
C ALA A 234 6.06 10.34 37.08
N PHE A 235 4.86 9.80 37.30
CA PHE A 235 4.01 9.31 36.22
C PHE A 235 3.60 10.44 35.25
N LEU A 236 3.19 11.60 35.76
CA LEU A 236 2.81 12.74 34.92
C LEU A 236 3.97 13.25 34.06
N ILE A 237 5.18 13.37 34.64
CA ILE A 237 6.38 13.80 33.91
C ILE A 237 6.72 12.78 32.83
N SER A 238 6.71 11.49 33.15
CA SER A 238 7.03 10.44 32.18
C SER A 238 5.99 10.33 31.08
N PHE A 239 4.71 10.56 31.41
CA PHE A 239 3.64 10.63 30.42
C PHE A 239 3.79 11.84 29.50
N ALA A 240 4.08 13.02 30.05
CA ALA A 240 4.37 14.21 29.27
C ALA A 240 5.60 14.03 28.37
N ALA A 241 6.66 13.40 28.89
CA ALA A 241 7.86 13.06 28.12
C ALA A 241 7.55 12.07 26.98
N LEU A 242 6.70 11.06 27.23
CA LEU A 242 6.25 10.12 26.21
C LEU A 242 5.47 10.82 25.09
N ILE A 243 4.57 11.74 25.45
CA ILE A 243 3.85 12.57 24.47
C ILE A 243 4.85 13.44 23.69
N GLY A 244 5.78 14.10 24.36
CA GLY A 244 6.81 14.93 23.71
C GLY A 244 7.66 14.13 22.73
N LEU A 245 8.10 12.93 23.12
CA LEU A 245 8.90 12.03 22.26
C LEU A 245 8.10 11.51 21.07
N THR A 246 6.85 11.12 21.26
CA THR A 246 6.00 10.62 20.17
C THR A 246 5.67 11.73 19.16
N LEU A 247 5.29 12.92 19.63
CA LEU A 247 5.05 14.08 18.77
C LEU A 247 6.34 14.55 18.08
N GLY A 248 7.46 14.58 18.80
CA GLY A 248 8.77 14.92 18.27
C GLY A 248 9.25 13.93 17.21
N TYR A 249 8.98 12.63 17.42
CA TYR A 249 9.23 11.59 16.43
C TYR A 249 8.40 11.83 15.16
N GLU A 250 7.09 12.05 15.31
CA GLU A 250 6.23 12.34 14.16
C GLU A 250 6.64 13.60 13.41
N TYR A 251 7.17 14.62 14.09
CA TYR A 251 7.62 15.85 13.42
C TYR A 251 8.97 15.68 12.72
N SER A 252 9.91 14.97 13.37
CA SER A 252 11.32 14.87 12.93
C SER A 252 11.54 13.78 11.89
N TYR A 253 10.82 12.66 11.99
CA TYR A 253 11.00 11.50 11.11
C TYR A 253 10.06 11.48 9.90
N LYS A 254 9.25 12.54 9.72
CA LYS A 254 8.52 12.72 8.46
C LYS A 254 9.53 12.89 7.31
N PRO A 255 9.51 11.99 6.30
CA PRO A 255 10.49 12.00 5.22
C PRO A 255 10.49 13.32 4.47
N LEU A 256 9.32 13.93 4.30
CA LEU A 256 9.18 15.28 3.79
C LEU A 256 8.31 16.09 4.76
N GLN A 257 8.64 17.36 4.93
CA GLN A 257 7.88 18.30 5.77
C GLN A 257 7.13 19.29 4.89
N ILE A 258 5.89 19.61 5.24
CA ILE A 258 5.12 20.60 4.48
C ILE A 258 5.58 22.02 4.86
N SER A 259 5.96 22.80 3.85
CA SER A 259 6.37 24.19 4.01
C SER A 259 5.15 25.11 3.86
N LYS A 260 4.48 24.99 2.71
CA LYS A 260 3.27 25.74 2.38
C LYS A 260 2.43 24.99 1.35
N ILE A 261 1.15 25.33 1.30
CA ILE A 261 0.25 24.96 0.21
C ILE A 261 -0.23 26.26 -0.40
N GLU A 262 0.00 26.43 -1.69
CA GLU A 262 -0.37 27.64 -2.42
C GLU A 262 -1.05 27.24 -3.72
N ASN A 263 -2.30 27.64 -3.88
CA ASN A 263 -3.15 27.26 -5.01
C ASN A 263 -3.20 25.72 -5.18
N ASP A 264 -2.74 25.22 -6.33
CA ASP A 264 -2.67 23.80 -6.67
C ASP A 264 -1.27 23.19 -6.45
N TYR A 265 -0.39 23.88 -5.73
CA TYR A 265 0.98 23.44 -5.48
C TYR A 265 1.28 23.22 -4.01
N VAL A 266 2.01 22.14 -3.74
CA VAL A 266 2.46 21.75 -2.40
C VAL A 266 3.98 21.86 -2.35
N TYR A 267 4.46 22.61 -1.37
CA TYR A 267 5.88 22.83 -1.15
C TYR A 267 6.34 21.95 0.00
N LEU A 268 7.29 21.06 -0.29
CA LEU A 268 7.81 20.05 0.62
C LEU A 268 9.31 20.30 0.86
N LYS A 269 9.72 20.24 2.12
CA LYS A 269 11.10 20.35 2.60
C LYS A 269 11.65 18.97 2.96
N ASN A 270 12.95 18.93 3.26
CA ASN A 270 13.66 17.76 3.79
C ASN A 270 13.88 16.63 2.75
N ALA A 271 13.76 16.93 1.46
CA ALA A 271 14.24 16.06 0.39
C ALA A 271 15.78 16.14 0.30
N ASN A 272 16.43 15.06 -0.13
CA ASN A 272 17.88 15.02 -0.33
C ASN A 272 18.29 15.94 -1.49
N ASN A 273 19.44 16.63 -1.37
CA ASN A 273 19.93 17.53 -2.40
C ASN A 273 20.21 16.85 -3.75
N GLU A 274 20.67 15.60 -3.76
CA GLU A 274 20.87 14.79 -4.97
C GLU A 274 19.53 14.42 -5.63
N TYR A 275 18.50 14.18 -4.82
CA TYR A 275 17.15 13.97 -5.32
C TYR A 275 16.62 15.25 -5.96
N LEU A 276 16.80 16.39 -5.28
CA LEU A 276 16.39 17.70 -5.80
C LEU A 276 17.19 18.10 -7.05
N SER A 277 18.47 17.74 -7.18
CA SER A 277 19.28 18.07 -8.36
C SER A 277 18.86 17.31 -9.62
N GLY A 278 18.18 16.17 -9.48
CA GLY A 278 17.61 15.41 -10.60
C GLY A 278 16.29 15.98 -11.15
N LEU A 279 15.70 16.97 -10.47
CA LEU A 279 14.43 17.59 -10.85
C LEU A 279 14.64 18.88 -11.65
N PRO A 280 13.71 19.23 -12.57
CA PRO A 280 13.75 20.51 -13.26
C PRO A 280 13.63 21.66 -12.24
N ASN A 281 14.28 22.78 -12.55
CA ASN A 281 14.24 24.00 -11.73
C ASN A 281 13.18 24.94 -12.33
N CYS A 282 12.34 25.56 -11.50
CA CYS A 282 11.39 26.59 -11.90
C CYS A 282 11.83 27.99 -11.47
#